data_AF-A0A7S0UK02-F1
#
_entry.id   AF-A0A7S0UK02-F1
#
_cell.length_a   1.000
_cell.length_b   1.000
_cell.length_c   1.000
_cell.angle_alpha   90.00
_cell.angle_beta   90.00
_cell.angle_gamma   90.00
#
_symmetry.space_group_name_H-M   'P 1'
#
loop_
_entity.id
_entity.type
_entity.pdbx_description
1 polymer ?
#
loop_
_entity_poly.entity_id
_entity_poly.type
_entity_poly.pdbx_seq_one_letter_code
_entity_poly.pdbx_strand_id
1 'polypeptide(L)'
;NRYQNNSYHHPNTPMGKKRIRPLSSNGNKSDPELGSNSLHKRAVHEAGLPTSVLRGNSKNSKNDLLHNNTETKTIDVQRPILRTRSDGSESTFGDLVDDSAKSRISALELDRGNSEGTIKTNFKLTERILTSSVWKHFRTKNPIFLLLVTGVSMMGVSLYTQSYATLSVTLDQVIITENERVQKVYGHFESIEKDMNSLQRKLLELHPHASGILSSNELDRDHQSGNDNAPQTDNVSNGVFDEIVAVKERIRMESSRISAFEKHIQATSLRDATRKYGTGVVRVQLTLDFLSDRSLEQTEGQESLHHQLILEMAPLDLMPHSVYTFLEMVDNHLYDGCSFILNAMNILKAAPLPYEKGEWGSAKQMDRNFHKLGLETVSFREYSEEYKHEQYTVGFAADGSPDFFINTGDNTEEHAGEPCFARVVSGFETVTKMEDEPLRSGMWIKKRIGIKKATVL
;
A
#
# COMPACT_ATOMS: atom_id res chain seq x y z
N ASN A 1 61.89 20.57 45.07
CA ASN A 1 61.58 19.23 44.50
C ASN A 1 60.48 19.42 43.45
N ARG A 2 60.83 19.62 42.16
CA ARG A 2 61.04 18.59 41.08
C ARG A 2 59.72 17.87 40.75
N TYR A 3 59.13 17.85 39.54
CA TYR A 3 59.56 17.94 38.12
C TYR A 3 58.38 18.48 37.25
N GLN A 4 58.55 19.44 36.33
CA GLN A 4 58.77 19.36 34.85
C GLN A 4 57.62 18.70 34.05
N ASN A 5 56.87 19.44 33.22
CA ASN A 5 57.13 19.86 31.82
C ASN A 5 57.34 18.69 30.84
N ASN A 6 56.46 18.56 29.84
CA ASN A 6 56.84 18.07 28.52
C ASN A 6 55.98 18.68 27.40
N SER A 7 56.66 19.46 26.57
CA SER A 7 56.28 19.95 25.26
C SER A 7 56.77 18.95 24.22
N TYR A 8 55.98 18.68 23.17
CA TYR A 8 56.50 18.02 21.97
C TYR A 8 56.22 18.84 20.72
N HIS A 9 57.29 18.97 19.94
CA HIS A 9 57.48 19.72 18.73
C HIS A 9 56.83 19.07 17.50
N HIS A 10 56.36 19.93 16.59
CA HIS A 10 56.25 19.69 15.15
C HIS A 10 57.59 19.28 14.51
N PRO A 11 57.52 18.60 13.36
CA PRO A 11 58.29 19.06 12.21
C PRO A 11 57.49 19.19 10.92
N ASN A 12 57.91 20.17 10.12
CA ASN A 12 57.44 20.50 8.78
C ASN A 12 58.03 19.57 7.69
N THR A 13 57.17 19.19 6.74
CA THR A 13 57.28 19.04 5.25
C THR A 13 58.65 18.86 4.56
N PRO A 14 58.73 18.11 3.42
CA PRO A 14 58.51 18.74 2.10
C PRO A 14 57.86 17.89 0.98
N MET A 15 57.08 18.59 0.15
CA MET A 15 56.93 18.55 -1.32
C MET A 15 57.23 17.25 -2.12
N GLY A 16 56.23 16.80 -2.88
CA GLY A 16 56.41 15.88 -4.01
C GLY A 16 55.23 15.85 -4.98
N LYS A 17 55.28 16.69 -6.03
CA LYS A 17 54.40 16.61 -7.22
C LYS A 17 54.62 15.30 -7.96
N LYS A 18 53.55 14.61 -8.40
CA LYS A 18 53.51 13.96 -9.73
C LYS A 18 52.09 13.63 -10.19
N ARG A 19 51.76 14.23 -11.32
CA ARG A 19 50.58 14.05 -12.17
C ARG A 19 50.83 12.80 -13.03
N ILE A 20 49.97 11.78 -12.97
CA ILE A 20 49.86 10.76 -14.03
C ILE A 20 48.37 10.39 -14.18
N ARG A 21 47.75 10.86 -15.27
CA ARG A 21 46.68 10.12 -15.96
C ARG A 21 47.38 9.19 -16.95
N PRO A 22 46.83 8.00 -17.25
CA PRO A 22 46.25 7.88 -18.59
C PRO A 22 45.08 6.87 -18.73
N LEU A 23 44.34 7.05 -19.84
CA LEU A 23 43.55 6.06 -20.61
C LEU A 23 42.27 5.51 -19.94
N SER A 24 41.05 5.86 -20.38
CA SER A 24 40.43 5.59 -21.71
C SER A 24 40.59 4.15 -22.17
N SER A 25 39.67 3.27 -21.77
CA SER A 25 39.32 2.08 -22.53
C SER A 25 37.81 2.05 -22.79
N ASN A 26 37.46 2.24 -24.05
CA ASN A 26 36.20 1.82 -24.66
C ASN A 26 35.99 0.31 -24.39
N GLY A 27 34.79 -0.05 -23.92
CA GLY A 27 34.37 -1.42 -23.69
C GLY A 27 32.88 -1.57 -23.99
N ASN A 28 32.62 -2.03 -25.21
CA ASN A 28 31.38 -2.48 -25.84
C ASN A 28 30.25 -3.03 -24.93
N LYS A 29 29.03 -2.65 -25.33
CA LYS A 29 27.83 -3.50 -25.56
C LYS A 29 27.59 -4.68 -24.62
N SER A 30 26.48 -4.61 -23.88
CA SER A 30 25.40 -5.60 -23.99
C SER A 30 24.16 -5.10 -23.26
N ASP A 31 23.11 -4.81 -24.01
CA ASP A 31 21.74 -4.99 -23.54
C ASP A 31 21.55 -6.48 -23.20
N PRO A 32 20.68 -6.80 -22.25
CA PRO A 32 19.38 -7.22 -22.74
C PRO A 32 18.20 -6.59 -22.00
N GLU A 33 17.18 -6.32 -22.80
CA GLU A 33 15.77 -6.31 -22.42
C GLU A 33 15.45 -7.40 -21.39
N LEU A 34 14.59 -7.07 -20.43
CA LEU A 34 13.39 -7.85 -20.12
C LEU A 34 12.51 -7.04 -19.17
N GLY A 35 11.39 -6.54 -19.71
CA GLY A 35 10.35 -5.91 -18.93
C GLY A 35 9.61 -6.92 -18.06
N SER A 36 9.56 -6.64 -16.76
CA SER A 36 8.62 -7.28 -15.83
C SER A 36 7.36 -6.44 -15.77
N ASN A 37 6.41 -6.73 -16.66
CA ASN A 37 5.02 -6.29 -16.48
C ASN A 37 4.45 -7.03 -15.27
N SER A 38 4.09 -6.28 -14.22
CA SER A 38 3.39 -6.80 -13.05
C SER A 38 2.03 -7.36 -13.45
N LEU A 39 1.89 -8.68 -13.34
CA LEU A 39 0.63 -9.40 -13.47
C LEU A 39 -0.09 -9.36 -12.10
N HIS A 40 -0.93 -8.34 -11.90
CA HIS A 40 -1.88 -8.29 -10.77
C HIS A 40 -3.33 -8.03 -11.18
N LYS A 41 -3.69 -8.36 -12.43
CA LYS A 41 -5.09 -8.30 -12.93
C LYS A 41 -5.55 -9.58 -13.63
N ARG A 42 -5.25 -10.75 -13.08
CA ARG A 42 -5.78 -12.01 -13.62
C ARG A 42 -6.17 -12.99 -12.52
N ALA A 43 -7.24 -12.66 -11.81
CA ALA A 43 -7.94 -13.58 -10.92
C ALA A 43 -9.47 -13.32 -10.94
N VAL A 44 -10.06 -13.09 -12.12
CA VAL A 44 -11.51 -13.16 -12.32
C VAL A 44 -11.75 -13.59 -13.76
N HIS A 45 -11.77 -14.89 -14.03
CA HIS A 45 -12.40 -15.58 -15.17
C HIS A 45 -11.74 -16.96 -15.33
N GLU A 46 -12.00 -17.89 -14.43
CA GLU A 46 -11.93 -19.35 -14.68
C GLU A 46 -12.39 -20.11 -13.41
N ALA A 47 -13.70 -20.10 -13.18
CA ALA A 47 -14.36 -21.06 -12.30
C ALA A 47 -15.60 -21.59 -13.02
N GLY A 48 -15.37 -22.27 -14.15
CA GLY A 48 -16.38 -23.13 -14.77
C GLY A 48 -16.42 -24.46 -14.03
N LEU A 49 -17.30 -24.60 -13.03
CA LEU A 49 -17.59 -25.89 -12.41
C LEU A 49 -18.61 -26.66 -13.27
N PRO A 50 -18.39 -27.95 -13.56
CA PRO A 50 -19.37 -28.78 -14.24
C PRO A 50 -20.43 -29.27 -13.25
N THR A 51 -21.69 -29.13 -13.65
CA THR A 51 -22.86 -29.78 -13.07
C THR A 51 -23.00 -31.20 -13.62
N SER A 52 -22.93 -32.22 -12.77
CA SER A 52 -23.48 -33.56 -13.03
C SER A 52 -24.02 -34.13 -11.71
N VAL A 53 -25.33 -34.08 -11.49
CA VAL A 53 -26.32 -35.14 -11.75
C VAL A 53 -25.96 -36.47 -11.10
N LEU A 54 -26.54 -36.69 -9.91
CA LEU A 54 -26.66 -37.99 -9.24
C LEU A 54 -27.75 -38.82 -9.92
N ARG A 55 -27.41 -40.01 -10.44
CA ARG A 55 -28.38 -41.11 -10.61
C ARG A 55 -27.70 -42.49 -10.71
N GLY A 56 -27.96 -43.34 -9.71
CA GLY A 56 -28.42 -44.72 -9.90
C GLY A 56 -27.43 -45.85 -10.21
N ASN A 57 -27.22 -46.71 -9.19
CA ASN A 57 -26.90 -48.15 -9.18
C ASN A 57 -27.00 -48.97 -10.49
N SER A 58 -26.04 -49.89 -10.72
CA SER A 58 -26.26 -51.36 -10.73
C SER A 58 -25.15 -52.16 -11.45
N LYS A 59 -24.54 -53.10 -10.69
CA LYS A 59 -24.03 -54.47 -11.00
C LYS A 59 -23.33 -54.84 -12.33
N ASN A 60 -22.23 -55.59 -12.13
CA ASN A 60 -21.67 -56.71 -12.91
C ASN A 60 -21.29 -56.52 -14.40
N SER A 61 -20.00 -56.72 -14.72
CA SER A 61 -19.49 -57.90 -15.44
C SER A 61 -18.03 -57.71 -15.84
N LYS A 62 -17.29 -58.83 -15.88
CA LYS A 62 -15.90 -58.97 -16.35
C LYS A 62 -15.79 -58.88 -17.88
N ASN A 63 -14.54 -58.70 -18.31
CA ASN A 63 -13.83 -59.20 -19.50
C ASN A 63 -13.43 -58.22 -20.63
N ASP A 64 -12.13 -58.36 -20.96
CA ASP A 64 -11.45 -58.35 -22.27
C ASP A 64 -11.06 -57.03 -22.98
N LEU A 65 -9.74 -56.79 -22.98
CA LEU A 65 -8.83 -56.67 -24.15
C LEU A 65 -9.41 -56.24 -25.51
N LEU A 66 -8.97 -55.09 -26.04
CA LEU A 66 -8.13 -54.94 -27.26
C LEU A 66 -8.05 -53.49 -27.78
N HIS A 67 -6.94 -53.22 -28.46
CA HIS A 67 -6.57 -52.03 -29.24
C HIS A 67 -7.65 -51.48 -30.19
N ASN A 68 -7.68 -50.16 -30.41
CA ASN A 68 -7.19 -49.54 -31.65
C ASN A 68 -7.37 -48.00 -31.72
N ASN A 69 -6.28 -47.36 -32.18
CA ASN A 69 -6.08 -46.20 -33.04
C ASN A 69 -7.25 -45.31 -33.55
N THR A 70 -6.81 -44.11 -33.99
CA THR A 70 -7.46 -43.05 -34.81
C THR A 70 -8.24 -42.02 -33.99
N GLU A 71 -8.18 -40.71 -34.21
CA GLU A 71 -7.76 -39.92 -35.37
C GLU A 71 -7.55 -38.46 -34.93
N THR A 72 -6.51 -37.82 -35.45
CA THR A 72 -6.25 -36.37 -35.36
C THR A 72 -7.23 -35.58 -36.22
N LYS A 73 -7.95 -34.60 -35.65
CA LYS A 73 -8.64 -33.54 -36.38
C LYS A 73 -8.13 -32.16 -35.98
N THR A 74 -7.25 -31.64 -36.82
CA THR A 74 -6.92 -30.22 -36.97
C THR A 74 -8.15 -29.43 -37.42
N ILE A 75 -8.49 -28.37 -36.69
CA ILE A 75 -9.46 -27.36 -37.12
C ILE A 75 -8.70 -26.06 -37.36
N ASP A 76 -8.60 -25.69 -38.64
CA ASP A 76 -8.23 -24.36 -39.11
C ASP A 76 -9.34 -23.36 -38.78
N VAL A 77 -9.00 -22.26 -38.12
CA VAL A 77 -9.85 -21.07 -38.08
C VAL A 77 -9.02 -19.85 -38.49
N GLN A 78 -9.44 -19.27 -39.61
CA GLN A 78 -8.91 -18.07 -40.23
C GLN A 78 -9.01 -16.84 -39.32
N ARG A 79 -7.92 -16.06 -39.28
CA ARG A 79 -7.89 -14.69 -38.76
C ARG A 79 -8.40 -13.70 -39.81
N PRO A 80 -9.03 -12.60 -39.41
CA PRO A 80 -8.91 -11.33 -40.12
C PRO A 80 -7.94 -10.38 -39.42
N ILE A 81 -7.13 -9.75 -40.27
CA ILE A 81 -6.13 -8.75 -40.03
C ILE A 81 -6.81 -7.40 -39.75
N LEU A 82 -6.41 -6.69 -38.69
CA LEU A 82 -6.48 -5.22 -38.66
C LEU A 82 -5.23 -4.65 -37.97
N ARG A 83 -4.48 -3.88 -38.76
CA ARG A 83 -3.30 -3.08 -38.41
C ARG A 83 -3.73 -1.70 -37.95
N THR A 84 -3.08 -1.18 -36.90
CA THR A 84 -2.55 0.20 -36.70
C THR A 84 -1.84 0.19 -35.32
N ARG A 85 -0.52 0.38 -35.12
CA ARG A 85 0.36 1.57 -35.31
C ARG A 85 -0.30 2.82 -34.68
N SER A 86 0.22 3.54 -33.69
CA SER A 86 1.57 3.94 -33.28
C SER A 86 1.53 4.52 -31.84
N ASP A 87 2.67 4.50 -31.14
CA ASP A 87 3.32 5.57 -30.33
C ASP A 87 2.39 6.50 -29.51
N GLY A 88 2.47 6.57 -28.18
CA GLY A 88 3.68 6.89 -27.40
C GLY A 88 3.76 8.41 -27.17
N SER A 89 3.36 8.89 -25.98
CA SER A 89 4.04 9.98 -25.25
C SER A 89 3.26 10.38 -23.99
N GLU A 90 3.99 10.35 -22.88
CA GLU A 90 3.69 10.99 -21.62
C GLU A 90 3.55 12.51 -21.80
N SER A 91 2.63 13.14 -21.06
CA SER A 91 2.91 14.47 -20.54
C SER A 91 2.18 14.71 -19.22
N THR A 92 2.99 15.08 -18.25
CA THR A 92 2.74 15.57 -16.91
C THR A 92 2.04 16.92 -16.97
N PHE A 93 0.93 17.11 -16.25
CA PHE A 93 0.46 18.44 -15.86
C PHE A 93 -0.16 18.42 -14.46
N GLY A 94 0.29 19.40 -13.67
CA GLY A 94 -0.05 19.58 -12.26
C GLY A 94 -1.29 20.42 -12.04
N ASP A 95 -1.76 20.29 -10.80
CA ASP A 95 -2.93 20.89 -10.18
C ASP A 95 -2.93 22.43 -10.18
N LEU A 96 -4.12 23.01 -10.37
CA LEU A 96 -4.46 24.38 -9.98
C LEU A 96 -5.86 24.35 -9.35
N VAL A 97 -5.84 24.33 -8.01
CA VAL A 97 -6.75 24.94 -7.02
C VAL A 97 -8.26 24.99 -7.35
N ASP A 98 -9.06 24.34 -6.51
CA ASP A 98 -10.28 24.97 -6.00
C ASP A 98 -10.39 24.79 -4.49
N ASP A 99 -10.40 25.93 -3.79
CA ASP A 99 -10.67 26.09 -2.37
C ASP A 99 -11.98 26.89 -2.30
N SER A 100 -13.08 26.24 -1.92
CA SER A 100 -14.34 26.91 -1.62
C SER A 100 -14.80 26.59 -0.20
N ALA A 101 -14.29 27.42 0.70
CA ALA A 101 -14.96 28.07 1.83
C ALA A 101 -16.19 27.40 2.46
N LYS A 102 -16.08 27.16 3.78
CA LYS A 102 -16.85 27.87 4.82
C LYS A 102 -16.42 27.47 6.24
N SER A 103 -15.68 28.33 6.94
CA SER A 103 -16.19 28.98 8.17
C SER A 103 -15.24 30.04 8.74
N ARG A 104 -15.80 31.26 8.83
CA ARG A 104 -15.65 32.29 9.88
C ARG A 104 -14.25 32.75 10.35
N ILE A 105 -13.81 33.85 9.74
CA ILE A 105 -13.49 35.17 10.34
C ILE A 105 -13.26 35.17 11.87
N SER A 106 -12.00 35.29 12.28
CA SER A 106 -11.47 36.47 13.00
C SER A 106 -9.98 36.27 13.30
N ALA A 107 -9.22 37.36 13.12
CA ALA A 107 -7.88 37.64 13.65
C ALA A 107 -6.65 37.38 12.74
N LEU A 108 -5.91 38.48 12.56
CA LEU A 108 -4.48 38.63 12.28
C LEU A 108 -4.04 38.82 10.81
N GLU A 109 -4.17 40.09 10.40
CA GLU A 109 -3.09 40.84 9.73
C GLU A 109 -1.74 40.64 10.43
N LEU A 110 -0.78 40.00 9.76
CA LEU A 110 0.61 40.46 9.59
C LEU A 110 1.40 39.41 8.79
N ASP A 111 2.31 39.94 7.98
CA ASP A 111 3.43 39.29 7.29
C ASP A 111 3.20 38.77 5.86
N ARG A 112 3.23 39.72 4.91
CA ARG A 112 3.36 39.49 3.47
C ARG A 112 4.78 39.86 3.04
N GLY A 113 5.68 38.88 3.01
CA GLY A 113 7.05 39.03 2.52
C GLY A 113 7.58 37.76 1.85
N ASN A 114 8.02 37.89 0.60
CA ASN A 114 8.84 36.96 -0.19
C ASN A 114 8.24 35.66 -0.77
N SER A 115 7.73 35.76 -2.01
CA SER A 115 7.62 34.63 -2.94
C SER A 115 7.87 35.02 -4.41
N GLU A 116 8.89 35.85 -4.70
CA GLU A 116 9.24 36.29 -6.06
C GLU A 116 10.35 35.48 -6.77
N GLY A 117 10.82 34.38 -6.18
CA GLY A 117 12.01 33.66 -6.66
C GLY A 117 11.79 32.74 -7.87
N THR A 118 10.64 32.08 -7.97
CA THR A 118 10.54 30.83 -8.76
C THR A 118 10.02 31.02 -10.18
N ILE A 119 9.41 32.17 -10.51
CA ILE A 119 8.90 32.44 -11.87
C ILE A 119 10.01 32.95 -12.82
N LYS A 120 11.14 33.45 -12.27
CA LYS A 120 12.22 34.07 -13.06
C LYS A 120 13.09 33.09 -13.87
N THR A 121 13.08 31.79 -13.58
CA THR A 121 13.97 30.83 -14.24
C THR A 121 13.43 30.32 -15.58
N ASN A 122 12.12 30.10 -15.71
CA ASN A 122 11.51 29.67 -16.97
C ASN A 122 11.45 30.78 -18.03
N PHE A 123 11.45 32.05 -17.62
CA PHE A 123 11.45 33.19 -18.54
C PHE A 123 12.81 33.42 -19.24
N LYS A 124 13.93 33.04 -18.60
CA LYS A 124 15.28 33.19 -19.17
C LYS A 124 15.58 32.20 -20.30
N LEU A 125 14.91 31.04 -20.33
CA LEU A 125 15.15 30.02 -21.37
C LEU A 125 14.46 30.42 -22.69
N THR A 126 13.25 30.98 -22.63
CA THR A 126 12.55 31.51 -23.81
C THR A 126 13.23 32.76 -24.38
N GLU A 127 13.82 33.61 -23.53
CA GLU A 127 14.57 34.79 -23.97
C GLU A 127 15.87 34.44 -24.73
N ARG A 128 16.53 33.32 -24.39
CA ARG A 128 17.71 32.82 -25.12
C ARG A 128 17.39 32.23 -26.49
N ILE A 129 16.18 31.68 -26.68
CA ILE A 129 15.76 31.13 -27.98
C ILE A 129 15.38 32.27 -28.95
N LEU A 130 14.71 33.29 -28.44
CA LEU A 130 14.26 34.47 -29.21
C LEU A 130 15.40 35.40 -29.66
N THR A 131 16.57 35.32 -29.01
CA THR A 131 17.74 36.16 -29.32
C THR A 131 18.72 35.52 -30.31
N SER A 132 18.48 34.28 -30.75
CA SER A 132 19.34 33.61 -31.74
C SER A 132 19.33 34.35 -33.09
N SER A 133 20.51 34.57 -33.68
CA SER A 133 20.70 35.32 -34.93
C SER A 133 19.94 34.74 -36.12
N VAL A 134 19.64 33.44 -36.08
CA VAL A 134 18.86 32.70 -37.07
C VAL A 134 17.43 33.23 -37.19
N TRP A 135 16.80 33.59 -36.07
CA TRP A 135 15.43 34.12 -36.05
C TRP A 135 15.33 35.52 -36.65
N LYS A 136 16.36 36.36 -36.49
CA LYS A 136 16.41 37.70 -37.09
C LYS A 136 16.47 37.64 -38.62
N HIS A 137 17.10 36.61 -39.20
CA HIS A 137 17.18 36.44 -40.66
C HIS A 137 15.89 35.86 -41.26
N PHE A 138 15.14 35.08 -40.50
CA PHE A 138 13.83 34.54 -40.91
C PHE A 138 12.71 35.60 -40.84
N ARG A 139 12.78 36.51 -39.86
CA ARG A 139 11.73 37.53 -39.62
C ARG A 139 11.62 38.59 -40.71
N THR A 140 12.68 38.85 -41.48
CA THR A 140 12.70 39.96 -42.45
C THR A 140 12.31 39.58 -43.88
N LYS A 141 12.25 38.29 -44.23
CA LYS A 141 12.10 37.87 -45.63
C LYS A 141 10.71 37.38 -46.04
N ASN A 142 9.83 36.99 -45.10
CA ASN A 142 8.48 36.49 -45.44
C ASN A 142 7.42 36.81 -44.36
N PRO A 143 6.69 37.94 -44.44
CA PRO A 143 5.64 38.28 -43.47
C PRO A 143 4.46 37.28 -43.48
N ILE A 144 4.22 36.62 -44.61
CA ILE A 144 3.17 35.59 -44.77
C ILE A 144 3.47 34.36 -43.90
N PHE A 145 4.74 33.95 -43.82
CA PHE A 145 5.15 32.79 -43.02
C PHE A 145 4.92 33.03 -41.52
N LEU A 146 5.21 34.24 -41.04
CA LEU A 146 4.97 34.62 -39.65
C LEU A 146 3.47 34.53 -39.31
N LEU A 147 2.60 35.06 -40.19
CA LEU A 147 1.15 34.98 -40.02
C LEU A 147 0.66 33.52 -39.96
N LEU A 148 1.18 32.64 -40.83
CA LEU A 148 0.83 31.22 -40.82
C LEU A 148 1.27 30.52 -39.52
N VAL A 149 2.50 30.74 -39.07
CA VAL A 149 3.00 30.14 -37.81
C VAL A 149 2.19 30.64 -36.62
N THR A 150 1.88 31.95 -36.55
CA THR A 150 1.03 32.48 -35.48
C THR A 150 -0.39 31.96 -35.55
N GLY A 151 -0.95 31.78 -36.75
CA GLY A 151 -2.30 31.23 -36.95
C GLY A 151 -2.39 29.77 -36.50
N VAL A 152 -1.42 28.94 -36.89
CA VAL A 152 -1.34 27.53 -36.47
C VAL A 152 -1.11 27.42 -34.96
N SER A 153 -0.26 28.28 -34.38
CA SER A 153 -0.03 28.28 -32.93
C SER A 153 -1.28 28.69 -32.15
N MET A 154 -2.01 29.72 -32.59
CA MET A 154 -3.26 30.14 -31.96
C MET A 154 -4.33 29.04 -32.06
N MET A 155 -4.43 28.39 -33.22
CA MET A 155 -5.36 27.27 -33.42
C MET A 155 -5.02 26.07 -32.52
N GLY A 156 -3.73 25.75 -32.36
CA GLY A 156 -3.26 24.71 -31.44
C GLY A 156 -3.62 25.00 -29.98
N VAL A 157 -3.43 26.24 -29.52
CA VAL A 157 -3.83 26.66 -28.15
C VAL A 157 -5.34 26.56 -27.96
N SER A 158 -6.15 27.01 -28.93
CA SER A 158 -7.61 26.89 -28.87
C SER A 158 -8.07 25.43 -28.77
N LEU A 159 -7.52 24.54 -29.60
CA LEU A 159 -7.85 23.10 -29.55
C LEU A 159 -7.40 22.46 -28.23
N TYR A 160 -6.25 22.86 -27.70
CA TYR A 160 -5.77 22.38 -26.41
C TYR A 160 -6.70 22.79 -25.26
N THR A 161 -7.10 24.07 -25.20
CA THR A 161 -8.02 24.56 -24.16
C THR A 161 -9.40 23.90 -24.24
N GLN A 162 -9.93 23.67 -25.46
CA GLN A 162 -11.19 22.95 -25.64
C GLN A 162 -11.11 21.48 -25.22
N SER A 163 -9.98 20.81 -25.53
CA SER A 163 -9.74 19.43 -25.10
C SER A 163 -9.64 19.32 -23.59
N TYR A 164 -8.97 20.28 -22.93
CA TYR A 164 -8.84 20.32 -21.48
C TYR A 164 -10.19 20.54 -20.78
N ALA A 165 -11.02 21.47 -21.27
CA ALA A 165 -12.36 21.69 -20.74
C ALA A 165 -13.25 20.44 -20.85
N THR A 166 -13.18 19.74 -21.99
CA THR A 166 -13.94 18.49 -22.19
C THR A 166 -13.46 17.39 -21.24
N LEU A 167 -12.14 17.24 -21.10
CA LEU A 167 -11.54 16.24 -20.20
C LEU A 167 -11.92 16.50 -18.74
N SER A 168 -11.86 17.76 -18.28
CA SER A 168 -12.25 18.16 -16.93
C SER A 168 -13.69 17.74 -16.63
N VAL A 169 -14.63 18.05 -17.53
CA VAL A 169 -16.05 17.69 -17.36
C VAL A 169 -16.25 16.17 -17.29
N THR A 170 -15.54 15.41 -18.13
CA THR A 170 -15.63 13.94 -18.08
C THR A 170 -15.03 13.35 -16.82
N LEU A 171 -13.94 13.94 -16.30
CA LEU A 171 -13.30 13.51 -15.06
C LEU A 171 -14.23 13.74 -13.87
N ASP A 172 -14.87 14.90 -13.80
CA ASP A 172 -15.84 15.24 -12.75
C ASP A 172 -17.04 14.28 -12.77
N GLN A 173 -17.54 13.91 -13.96
CA GLN A 173 -18.62 12.93 -14.08
C GLN A 173 -18.21 11.54 -13.57
N VAL A 174 -16.99 11.09 -13.86
CA VAL A 174 -16.49 9.80 -13.36
C VAL A 174 -16.35 9.82 -11.85
N ILE A 175 -15.82 10.90 -11.27
CA ILE A 175 -15.67 11.05 -9.82
C ILE A 175 -17.04 11.05 -9.12
N ILE A 176 -18.02 11.78 -9.65
CA ILE A 176 -19.39 11.80 -9.11
C ILE A 176 -20.01 10.39 -9.19
N THR A 177 -19.90 9.71 -10.33
CA THR A 177 -20.48 8.37 -10.52
C THR A 177 -19.84 7.34 -9.59
N GLU A 178 -18.53 7.42 -9.36
CA GLU A 178 -17.83 6.49 -8.47
C GLU A 178 -18.20 6.77 -6.99
N ASN A 179 -18.28 8.03 -6.59
CA ASN A 179 -18.75 8.40 -5.26
C ASN A 179 -20.20 7.95 -5.00
N GLU A 180 -21.09 8.03 -5.99
CA GLU A 180 -22.46 7.50 -5.87
C GLU A 180 -22.49 5.98 -5.69
N ARG A 181 -21.61 5.24 -6.37
CA ARG A 181 -21.49 3.79 -6.18
C ARG A 181 -20.99 3.45 -4.80
N VAL A 182 -19.95 4.13 -4.34
CA VAL A 182 -19.38 3.97 -3.01
C VAL A 182 -20.43 4.27 -1.94
N GLN A 183 -21.18 5.37 -2.06
CA GLN A 183 -22.27 5.69 -1.12
C GLN A 183 -23.39 4.65 -1.13
N LYS A 184 -23.77 4.10 -2.29
CA LYS A 184 -24.77 3.01 -2.36
C LYS A 184 -24.30 1.75 -1.65
N VAL A 185 -23.02 1.40 -1.78
CA VAL A 185 -22.42 0.25 -1.08
C VAL A 185 -22.41 0.49 0.43
N TYR A 186 -21.97 1.67 0.88
CA TYR A 186 -22.01 2.03 2.32
C TYR A 186 -23.43 2.01 2.88
N GLY A 187 -24.41 2.55 2.17
CA GLY A 187 -25.81 2.50 2.58
C GLY A 187 -26.36 1.08 2.69
N HIS A 188 -25.91 0.16 1.83
CA HIS A 188 -26.25 -1.27 1.95
C HIS A 188 -25.63 -1.92 3.19
N PHE A 189 -24.35 -1.62 3.50
CA PHE A 189 -23.71 -2.13 4.71
C PHE A 189 -24.38 -1.60 5.98
N GLU A 190 -24.70 -0.31 6.04
CA GLU A 190 -25.40 0.29 7.18
C GLU A 190 -26.80 -0.32 7.37
N SER A 191 -27.52 -0.62 6.28
CA SER A 191 -28.79 -1.35 6.35
C SER A 191 -28.61 -2.76 6.91
N ILE A 192 -27.59 -3.51 6.44
CA ILE A 192 -27.31 -4.87 6.92
C ILE A 192 -26.95 -4.85 8.42
N GLU A 193 -26.14 -3.89 8.85
CA GLU A 193 -25.77 -3.74 10.25
C GLU A 193 -26.98 -3.40 11.12
N LYS A 194 -27.85 -2.50 10.66
CA LYS A 194 -29.10 -2.17 11.34
C LYS A 194 -30.04 -3.36 11.42
N ASP A 195 -30.14 -4.16 10.36
CA ASP A 195 -30.95 -5.38 10.33
C ASP A 195 -30.37 -6.44 11.26
N MET A 196 -29.04 -6.60 11.32
CA MET A 196 -28.37 -7.50 12.24
C MET A 196 -28.60 -7.08 13.70
N ASN A 197 -28.48 -5.79 14.01
CA ASN A 197 -28.73 -5.23 15.34
C ASN A 197 -30.22 -5.32 15.74
N SER A 198 -31.13 -5.17 14.78
CA SER A 198 -32.58 -5.37 14.95
C SER A 198 -32.89 -6.83 15.23
N LEU A 199 -32.28 -7.76 14.48
CA LEU A 199 -32.41 -9.19 14.71
C LEU A 199 -31.87 -9.59 16.08
N GLN A 200 -30.70 -9.09 16.49
CA GLN A 200 -30.16 -9.30 17.83
C GLN A 200 -31.12 -8.81 18.92
N ARG A 201 -31.68 -7.60 18.77
CA ARG A 201 -32.68 -7.06 19.72
C ARG A 201 -33.95 -7.90 19.77
N LYS A 202 -34.49 -8.30 18.62
CA LYS A 202 -35.65 -9.20 18.56
C LYS A 202 -35.37 -10.56 19.19
N LEU A 203 -34.15 -11.09 19.02
CA LEU A 203 -33.70 -12.31 19.69
C LEU A 203 -33.66 -12.16 21.21
N LEU A 204 -33.21 -11.01 21.71
CA LEU A 204 -33.23 -10.65 23.13
C LEU A 204 -34.65 -10.47 23.68
N GLU A 205 -35.57 -9.88 22.91
CA GLU A 205 -36.97 -9.66 23.31
C GLU A 205 -37.83 -10.93 23.27
N LEU A 206 -37.61 -11.82 22.30
CA LEU A 206 -38.34 -13.10 22.20
C LEU A 206 -37.93 -14.09 23.30
N HIS A 207 -36.76 -13.89 23.91
CA HIS A 207 -36.25 -14.78 24.94
C HIS A 207 -35.53 -14.04 26.08
N PRO A 208 -36.24 -13.27 26.93
CA PRO A 208 -35.66 -12.70 28.15
C PRO A 208 -35.18 -13.77 29.14
N HIS A 209 -35.55 -15.04 28.94
CA HIS A 209 -35.15 -16.18 29.77
C HIS A 209 -34.27 -17.25 29.07
N ALA A 210 -34.02 -17.18 27.75
CA ALA A 210 -33.18 -18.21 27.08
C ALA A 210 -31.67 -17.96 27.17
N SER A 211 -31.23 -16.80 27.69
CA SER A 211 -29.81 -16.55 27.99
C SER A 211 -29.24 -17.54 29.03
N GLY A 212 -30.09 -18.27 29.77
CA GLY A 212 -29.67 -19.34 30.68
C GLY A 212 -29.62 -20.76 30.08
N ILE A 213 -30.17 -21.00 28.88
CA ILE A 213 -30.37 -22.36 28.36
C ILE A 213 -29.33 -22.73 27.29
N LEU A 214 -28.74 -21.75 26.58
CA LEU A 214 -27.66 -22.05 25.62
C LEU A 214 -26.30 -22.37 26.28
N SER A 215 -26.23 -22.39 27.62
CA SER A 215 -25.04 -22.79 28.37
C SER A 215 -25.21 -24.09 29.17
N SER A 216 -26.25 -24.87 28.93
CA SER A 216 -26.48 -26.15 29.61
C SER A 216 -26.66 -27.29 28.59
N ASN A 217 -25.55 -27.66 27.94
CA ASN A 217 -25.39 -29.00 27.37
C ASN A 217 -25.11 -29.99 28.50
N GLU A 218 -26.11 -30.30 29.33
CA GLU A 218 -26.14 -31.50 30.17
C GLU A 218 -27.43 -31.49 31.01
N LEU A 219 -28.38 -32.37 30.66
CA LEU A 219 -28.96 -33.38 31.56
C LEU A 219 -30.30 -33.90 31.02
N ASP A 220 -30.25 -35.17 30.60
CA ASP A 220 -31.18 -36.24 31.00
C ASP A 220 -32.29 -35.85 31.99
N ARG A 221 -33.56 -36.05 31.60
CA ARG A 221 -34.47 -37.10 32.13
C ARG A 221 -35.95 -36.75 31.94
N ASP A 222 -36.64 -37.71 31.34
CA ASP A 222 -37.92 -38.28 31.75
C ASP A 222 -38.79 -37.44 32.70
N HIS A 223 -39.90 -36.91 32.19
CA HIS A 223 -41.20 -37.19 32.81
C HIS A 223 -42.38 -36.90 31.89
N GLN A 224 -43.14 -37.98 31.64
CA GLN A 224 -44.53 -37.96 31.19
C GLN A 224 -45.45 -37.33 32.23
N SER A 225 -46.42 -36.56 31.76
CA SER A 225 -47.84 -36.50 32.19
C SER A 225 -48.36 -35.10 31.83
N GLY A 226 -49.12 -34.92 30.76
CA GLY A 226 -50.49 -35.39 30.68
C GLY A 226 -51.42 -34.30 31.21
N ASN A 227 -51.76 -33.30 30.38
CA ASN A 227 -52.99 -32.55 30.53
C ASN A 227 -53.35 -31.81 29.23
N ASP A 228 -54.45 -32.23 28.63
CA ASP A 228 -55.03 -31.70 27.39
C ASP A 228 -55.81 -30.40 27.66
N ASN A 229 -55.84 -29.55 26.63
CA ASN A 229 -56.67 -28.36 26.44
C ASN A 229 -56.01 -27.00 26.79
N ALA A 230 -55.09 -26.58 25.94
CA ALA A 230 -54.72 -25.18 25.77
C ALA A 230 -54.99 -24.74 24.31
N PRO A 231 -55.47 -23.51 24.08
CA PRO A 231 -55.93 -23.05 22.78
C PRO A 231 -54.77 -22.84 21.80
N GLN A 232 -54.94 -23.36 20.59
CA GLN A 232 -54.00 -23.30 19.47
C GLN A 232 -53.68 -21.85 19.06
N THR A 233 -52.50 -21.36 19.45
CA THR A 233 -51.90 -20.12 18.92
C THR A 233 -50.47 -20.35 18.43
N ASP A 234 -50.18 -21.54 17.89
CA ASP A 234 -48.79 -22.01 17.70
C ASP A 234 -48.23 -21.94 16.27
N ASN A 235 -48.95 -21.38 15.29
CA ASN A 235 -48.51 -21.46 13.89
C ASN A 235 -47.64 -20.30 13.37
N VAL A 236 -47.43 -19.22 14.15
CA VAL A 236 -46.64 -18.05 13.68
C VAL A 236 -45.18 -18.11 14.13
N SER A 237 -44.85 -18.84 15.20
CA SER A 237 -43.50 -18.86 15.76
C SER A 237 -42.50 -19.75 15.00
N ASN A 238 -42.97 -20.75 14.25
CA ASN A 238 -42.08 -21.73 13.63
C ASN A 238 -41.30 -21.18 12.42
N GLY A 239 -41.85 -20.20 11.68
CA GLY A 239 -41.20 -19.65 10.48
C GLY A 239 -39.96 -18.81 10.76
N VAL A 240 -39.90 -18.11 11.90
CA VAL A 240 -38.75 -17.26 12.27
C VAL A 240 -37.53 -18.10 12.63
N PHE A 241 -37.76 -19.26 13.27
CA PHE A 241 -36.67 -20.16 13.63
C PHE A 241 -35.99 -20.75 12.40
N ASP A 242 -36.77 -21.17 11.39
CA ASP A 242 -36.25 -21.69 10.13
C ASP A 242 -35.40 -20.65 9.37
N GLU A 243 -35.81 -19.37 9.41
CA GLU A 243 -35.04 -18.28 8.81
C GLU A 243 -33.70 -18.05 9.52
N ILE A 244 -33.69 -18.05 10.86
CA ILE A 244 -32.46 -17.92 11.66
C ILE A 244 -31.49 -19.07 11.36
N VAL A 245 -32.00 -20.30 11.26
CA VAL A 245 -31.19 -21.48 10.91
C VAL A 245 -30.61 -21.33 9.51
N ALA A 246 -31.40 -20.88 8.53
CA ALA A 246 -30.93 -20.66 7.16
C ALA A 246 -29.86 -19.56 7.08
N VAL A 247 -30.00 -18.46 7.83
CA VAL A 247 -29.01 -17.39 7.90
C VAL A 247 -27.71 -17.88 8.54
N LYS A 248 -27.80 -18.66 9.63
CA LYS A 248 -26.63 -19.24 10.29
C LYS A 248 -25.84 -20.16 9.36
N GLU A 249 -26.52 -21.03 8.61
CA GLU A 249 -25.86 -21.90 7.62
C GLU A 249 -25.24 -21.10 6.48
N ARG A 250 -25.89 -20.01 6.03
CA ARG A 250 -25.30 -19.11 5.02
C ARG A 250 -24.00 -18.47 5.53
N ILE A 251 -23.99 -17.93 6.75
CA ILE A 251 -22.80 -17.33 7.36
C ILE A 251 -21.68 -18.36 7.47
N ARG A 252 -22.00 -19.60 7.87
CA ARG A 252 -21.04 -20.71 7.93
C ARG A 252 -20.42 -21.02 6.58
N MET A 253 -21.23 -21.07 5.51
CA MET A 253 -20.73 -21.31 4.15
C MET A 253 -19.84 -20.16 3.65
N GLU A 254 -20.23 -18.91 3.87
CA GLU A 254 -19.42 -17.75 3.47
C GLU A 254 -18.11 -17.68 4.26
N SER A 255 -18.14 -17.93 5.57
CA SER A 255 -16.93 -18.03 6.40
C SER A 255 -15.99 -19.12 5.87
N SER A 256 -16.52 -20.29 5.48
CA SER A 256 -15.71 -21.35 4.87
C SER A 256 -15.10 -20.95 3.53
N ARG A 257 -15.78 -20.13 2.73
CA ARG A 257 -15.25 -19.60 1.46
C ARG A 257 -14.14 -18.60 1.69
N ILE A 258 -14.33 -17.69 2.65
CA ILE A 258 -13.32 -16.69 3.05
C ILE A 258 -12.05 -17.41 3.53
N SER A 259 -12.16 -18.37 4.44
CA SER A 259 -10.99 -19.12 4.92
C SER A 259 -10.28 -19.93 3.82
N ALA A 260 -11.02 -20.45 2.84
CA ALA A 260 -10.42 -21.12 1.69
C ALA A 260 -9.66 -20.13 0.79
N PHE A 261 -10.20 -18.91 0.63
CA PHE A 261 -9.57 -17.84 -0.14
C PHE A 261 -8.32 -17.28 0.56
N GLU A 262 -8.37 -17.06 1.87
CA GLU A 262 -7.20 -16.68 2.70
C GLU A 262 -6.07 -17.69 2.53
N LYS A 263 -6.35 -18.99 2.70
CA LYS A 263 -5.35 -20.06 2.49
C LYS A 263 -4.75 -20.04 1.09
N HIS A 264 -5.56 -19.74 0.08
CA HIS A 264 -5.08 -19.62 -1.29
C HIS A 264 -4.13 -18.42 -1.47
N ILE A 265 -4.47 -17.27 -0.86
CA ILE A 265 -3.59 -16.09 -0.85
C ILE A 265 -2.29 -16.42 -0.11
N GLN A 266 -2.35 -17.00 1.09
CA GLN A 266 -1.17 -17.41 1.85
C GLN A 266 -0.25 -18.34 1.06
N ALA A 267 -0.80 -19.37 0.43
CA ALA A 267 -0.03 -20.31 -0.39
C ALA A 267 0.62 -19.62 -1.60
N THR A 268 -0.08 -18.66 -2.21
CA THR A 268 0.42 -17.87 -3.34
C THR A 268 1.54 -16.92 -2.89
N SER A 269 1.33 -16.17 -1.80
CA SER A 269 2.32 -15.29 -1.20
C SER A 269 3.56 -16.04 -0.74
N LEU A 270 3.42 -17.21 -0.10
CA LEU A 270 4.55 -18.08 0.27
C LEU A 270 5.38 -18.46 -0.96
N ARG A 271 4.73 -18.95 -2.02
CA ARG A 271 5.40 -19.35 -3.26
C ARG A 271 6.11 -18.17 -3.91
N ASP A 272 5.44 -17.03 -4.00
CA ASP A 272 5.97 -15.84 -4.68
C ASP A 272 7.11 -15.19 -3.87
N ALA A 273 6.98 -15.12 -2.54
CA ALA A 273 8.05 -14.69 -1.64
C ALA A 273 9.28 -15.60 -1.74
N THR A 274 9.07 -16.92 -1.67
CA THR A 274 10.15 -17.90 -1.78
C THR A 274 10.86 -17.81 -3.13
N ARG A 275 10.10 -17.61 -4.21
CA ARG A 275 10.65 -17.46 -5.56
C ARG A 275 11.45 -16.17 -5.71
N LYS A 276 10.99 -15.06 -5.14
CA LYS A 276 11.58 -13.72 -5.35
C LYS A 276 12.73 -13.43 -4.37
N TYR A 277 12.54 -13.73 -3.10
CA TYR A 277 13.46 -13.39 -2.01
C TYR A 277 14.26 -14.59 -1.48
N GLY A 278 13.96 -15.79 -1.98
CA GLY A 278 14.63 -17.03 -1.60
C GLY A 278 14.01 -17.71 -0.38
N THR A 279 14.53 -18.89 -0.07
CA THR A 279 14.21 -19.61 1.17
C THR A 279 15.13 -19.16 2.30
N GLY A 280 14.60 -18.95 3.49
CA GLY A 280 15.38 -18.69 4.69
C GLY A 280 14.98 -17.40 5.39
N VAL A 281 15.90 -16.88 6.19
CA VAL A 281 15.70 -15.66 6.97
C VAL A 281 15.90 -14.45 6.07
N VAL A 282 14.81 -13.77 5.73
CA VAL A 282 14.84 -12.51 4.98
C VAL A 282 15.00 -11.35 5.94
N ARG A 283 15.84 -10.38 5.59
CA ARG A 283 16.05 -9.17 6.40
C ARG A 283 15.82 -7.92 5.57
N VAL A 284 15.34 -6.87 6.24
CA VAL A 284 15.16 -5.53 5.68
C VAL A 284 15.99 -4.56 6.49
N GLN A 285 16.84 -3.80 5.82
CA GLN A 285 17.55 -2.67 6.42
C GLN A 285 16.75 -1.39 6.19
N LEU A 286 16.48 -0.66 7.28
CA LEU A 286 15.98 0.71 7.23
C LEU A 286 17.11 1.67 7.60
N THR A 287 17.39 2.63 6.73
CA THR A 287 18.29 3.76 7.02
C THR A 287 17.45 4.96 7.42
N LEU A 288 17.63 5.44 8.64
CA LEU A 288 16.84 6.52 9.22
C LEU A 288 17.60 7.85 9.20
N ASP A 289 16.83 8.94 9.13
CA ASP A 289 17.31 10.31 9.09
C ASP A 289 16.64 11.14 10.19
N PHE A 290 17.46 11.63 11.11
CA PHE A 290 17.02 12.44 12.24
C PHE A 290 17.28 13.91 11.92
N LEU A 291 16.22 14.67 11.66
CA LEU A 291 16.31 16.12 11.40
C LEU A 291 16.95 16.91 12.55
N SER A 292 16.97 16.34 13.77
CA SER A 292 17.66 16.88 14.93
C SER A 292 19.18 16.85 14.82
N ASP A 293 19.74 15.84 14.13
CA ASP A 293 21.19 15.67 13.99
C ASP A 293 21.80 16.58 12.93
N ARG A 294 21.03 16.86 11.86
CA ARG A 294 21.49 17.67 10.73
C ARG A 294 21.98 19.07 11.14
N SER A 295 21.47 19.64 12.24
CA SER A 295 21.94 20.93 12.74
C SER A 295 23.32 20.89 13.39
N LEU A 296 23.77 19.72 13.85
CA LEU A 296 25.06 19.55 14.53
C LEU A 296 26.20 19.23 13.55
N GLU A 297 25.89 18.52 12.46
CA GLU A 297 26.86 18.09 11.45
C GLU A 297 27.50 19.23 10.64
N GLN A 298 26.94 20.45 10.67
CA GLN A 298 27.55 21.59 9.99
C GLN A 298 28.86 22.07 10.63
N THR A 299 29.22 21.56 11.81
CA THR A 299 30.31 22.08 12.64
C THR A 299 31.59 21.21 12.65
N GLU A 300 32.14 20.90 11.47
CA GLU A 300 33.48 20.30 11.26
C GLU A 300 33.52 18.76 11.18
N GLY A 301 33.49 18.22 9.94
CA GLY A 301 34.17 16.98 9.55
C GLY A 301 33.73 15.66 10.18
N GLN A 302 32.67 15.65 10.98
CA GLN A 302 32.18 14.44 11.62
C GLN A 302 31.43 13.57 10.59
N GLU A 303 31.82 12.30 10.49
CA GLU A 303 31.15 11.32 9.63
C GLU A 303 29.67 11.26 10.01
N SER A 304 28.78 11.39 9.02
CA SER A 304 27.34 11.39 9.25
C SER A 304 26.93 10.10 9.93
N LEU A 305 26.37 10.21 11.14
CA LEU A 305 26.00 9.03 11.92
C LEU A 305 24.79 8.38 11.25
N HIS A 306 25.02 7.31 10.51
CA HIS A 306 23.95 6.58 9.84
C HIS A 306 23.20 5.73 10.85
N HIS A 307 21.99 6.15 11.20
CA HIS A 307 21.07 5.38 12.01
C HIS A 307 20.47 4.27 11.17
N GLN A 308 20.69 3.02 11.57
CA GLN A 308 20.26 1.84 10.82
C GLN A 308 19.50 0.89 11.73
N LEU A 309 18.40 0.36 11.21
CA LEU A 309 17.64 -0.73 11.81
C LEU A 309 17.69 -1.94 10.88
N ILE A 310 17.92 -3.13 11.43
CA ILE A 310 17.77 -4.38 10.70
C ILE A 310 16.55 -5.10 11.24
N LEU A 311 15.58 -5.30 10.36
CA LEU A 311 14.36 -6.06 10.62
C LEU A 311 14.55 -7.47 10.08
N GLU A 312 14.33 -8.47 10.93
CA GLU A 312 14.23 -9.86 10.54
C GLU A 312 12.76 -10.21 10.34
N MET A 313 12.40 -10.68 9.14
CA MET A 313 11.03 -11.03 8.82
C MET A 313 10.58 -12.26 9.62
N ALA A 314 9.29 -12.35 9.91
CA ALA A 314 8.67 -13.55 10.45
C ALA A 314 8.89 -14.74 9.50
N PRO A 315 8.91 -15.98 10.01
CA PRO A 315 8.96 -17.16 9.16
C PRO A 315 7.82 -17.17 8.13
N LEU A 316 8.16 -17.44 6.86
CA LEU A 316 7.20 -17.43 5.75
C LEU A 316 6.12 -18.51 5.87
N ASP A 317 6.34 -19.55 6.67
CA ASP A 317 5.33 -20.57 7.00
C ASP A 317 4.32 -20.10 8.04
N LEU A 318 4.64 -19.07 8.83
CA LEU A 318 3.73 -18.48 9.81
C LEU A 318 2.97 -17.27 9.25
N MET A 319 3.68 -16.36 8.56
CA MET A 319 3.13 -15.06 8.10
C MET A 319 3.43 -14.77 6.61
N PRO A 320 3.14 -15.70 5.68
CA PRO A 320 3.53 -15.54 4.27
C PRO A 320 2.94 -14.29 3.60
N HIS A 321 1.68 -13.96 3.87
CA HIS A 321 1.00 -12.87 3.19
C HIS A 321 1.50 -11.51 3.66
N SER A 322 1.56 -11.29 4.97
CA SER A 322 2.03 -10.02 5.54
C SER A 322 3.51 -9.78 5.25
N VAL A 323 4.36 -10.80 5.38
CA VAL A 323 5.79 -10.68 5.04
C VAL A 323 5.97 -10.35 3.56
N TYR A 324 5.32 -11.09 2.66
CA TYR A 324 5.43 -10.83 1.22
C TYR A 324 4.96 -9.42 0.86
N THR A 325 3.84 -8.98 1.42
CA THR A 325 3.27 -7.65 1.16
C THR A 325 4.23 -6.54 1.60
N PHE A 326 4.82 -6.65 2.81
CA PHE A 326 5.83 -5.69 3.28
C PHE A 326 7.09 -5.69 2.40
N LEU A 327 7.58 -6.86 2.00
CA LEU A 327 8.74 -6.98 1.13
C LEU A 327 8.49 -6.38 -0.26
N GLU A 328 7.28 -6.52 -0.83
CA GLU A 328 6.89 -5.85 -2.08
C GLU A 328 6.89 -4.32 -1.92
N MET A 329 6.41 -3.79 -0.80
CA MET A 329 6.45 -2.35 -0.53
C MET A 329 7.89 -1.82 -0.45
N VAL A 330 8.79 -2.57 0.18
CA VAL A 330 10.22 -2.24 0.28
C VAL A 330 10.91 -2.31 -1.08
N ASP A 331 10.68 -3.39 -1.84
CA ASP A 331 11.29 -3.61 -3.17
C ASP A 331 10.85 -2.54 -4.19
N ASN A 332 9.63 -2.03 -4.05
CA ASN A 332 9.11 -0.92 -4.86
C ASN A 332 9.46 0.48 -4.31
N HIS A 333 10.35 0.56 -3.31
CA HIS A 333 10.79 1.83 -2.70
C HIS A 333 9.65 2.69 -2.14
N LEU A 334 8.53 2.08 -1.72
CA LEU A 334 7.36 2.84 -1.27
C LEU A 334 7.59 3.50 0.10
N TYR A 335 8.47 2.94 0.92
CA TYR A 335 8.85 3.51 2.20
C TYR A 335 9.96 4.57 2.14
N ASP A 336 10.61 4.74 0.98
CA ASP A 336 11.63 5.77 0.82
C ASP A 336 10.97 7.16 0.87
N GLY A 337 11.40 8.01 1.81
CA GLY A 337 10.79 9.31 2.07
C GLY A 337 9.68 9.29 3.12
N CYS A 338 9.19 8.12 3.53
CA CYS A 338 8.17 8.00 4.58
C CYS A 338 8.71 8.41 5.95
N SER A 339 7.85 8.46 6.97
CA SER A 339 8.26 8.94 8.28
C SER A 339 7.63 8.20 9.45
N PHE A 340 8.38 8.14 10.55
CA PHE A 340 7.83 7.89 11.87
C PHE A 340 7.24 9.18 12.41
N ILE A 341 5.97 9.10 12.81
CA ILE A 341 5.15 10.28 13.13
C ILE A 341 4.59 10.25 14.54
N LEU A 342 4.55 9.08 15.17
CA LEU A 342 3.91 8.85 16.45
C LEU A 342 4.77 7.94 17.32
N ASN A 343 4.87 8.33 18.59
CA ASN A 343 5.43 7.56 19.69
C ASN A 343 4.41 7.63 20.83
N ALA A 344 3.63 6.57 21.02
CA ALA A 344 2.61 6.50 22.06
C ALA A 344 2.35 5.04 22.41
N MET A 345 1.90 4.75 23.64
CA MET A 345 1.46 3.40 24.04
C MET A 345 2.47 2.30 23.68
N ASN A 346 3.76 2.54 23.93
CA ASN A 346 4.85 1.61 23.61
C ASN A 346 4.92 1.21 22.12
N ILE A 347 4.49 2.08 21.20
CA ILE A 347 4.64 1.88 19.75
C ILE A 347 5.26 3.10 19.08
N LEU A 348 6.14 2.84 18.12
CA LEU A 348 6.67 3.81 17.16
C LEU A 348 6.03 3.57 15.80
N LYS A 349 5.13 4.46 15.37
CA LYS A 349 4.35 4.27 14.13
C LYS A 349 4.95 5.05 12.95
N ALA A 350 5.17 4.34 11.85
CA ALA A 350 5.51 4.85 10.54
C ALA A 350 4.26 4.98 9.65
N ALA A 351 4.28 5.97 8.75
CA ALA A 351 3.18 6.25 7.83
C ALA A 351 3.72 6.81 6.50
N PRO A 352 2.93 6.77 5.40
CA PRO A 352 3.28 7.34 4.09
C PRO A 352 3.17 8.87 4.07
N LEU A 353 3.84 9.51 5.03
CA LEU A 353 3.94 10.96 5.15
C LEU A 353 5.40 11.38 4.92
N PRO A 354 5.65 12.39 4.08
CA PRO A 354 7.00 12.85 3.84
C PRO A 354 7.61 13.46 5.10
N TYR A 355 8.86 13.11 5.43
CA TYR A 355 9.59 13.72 6.55
C TYR A 355 10.17 15.10 6.20
N GLU A 356 10.46 15.33 4.91
CA GLU A 356 11.01 16.60 4.41
C GLU A 356 10.13 17.16 3.29
N LYS A 357 9.98 18.49 3.24
CA LYS A 357 9.22 19.16 2.18
C LYS A 357 10.06 19.20 0.90
N GLY A 358 9.49 18.75 -0.21
CA GLY A 358 10.07 18.93 -1.54
C GLY A 358 10.58 17.62 -2.15
N GLU A 359 11.69 17.09 -1.64
CA GLU A 359 12.40 15.93 -2.23
C GLU A 359 11.50 14.71 -2.45
N TRP A 360 10.68 14.39 -1.44
CA TRP A 360 9.84 13.20 -1.43
C TRP A 360 8.38 13.44 -1.87
N GLY A 361 8.08 14.65 -2.37
CA GLY A 361 6.74 15.02 -2.79
C GLY A 361 5.78 15.32 -1.64
N SER A 362 4.48 15.16 -1.89
CA SER A 362 3.41 15.38 -0.92
C SER A 362 2.86 14.06 -0.36
N ALA A 363 2.17 14.10 0.78
CA ALA A 363 1.48 12.92 1.34
C ALA A 363 0.52 12.27 0.31
N LYS A 364 -0.22 13.09 -0.46
CA LYS A 364 -1.08 12.62 -1.56
C LYS A 364 -0.30 11.92 -2.66
N GLN A 365 0.94 12.34 -2.93
CA GLN A 365 1.78 11.67 -3.92
C GLN A 365 2.27 10.32 -3.42
N MET A 366 2.69 10.22 -2.15
CA MET A 366 3.06 8.96 -1.52
C MET A 366 1.90 7.97 -1.53
N ASP A 367 0.73 8.39 -1.04
CA ASP A 367 -0.49 7.58 -1.04
C ASP A 367 -0.85 7.04 -2.45
N ARG A 368 -0.77 7.91 -3.47
CA ARG A 368 -0.98 7.50 -4.87
C ARG A 368 0.03 6.44 -5.35
N ASN A 369 1.26 6.43 -4.82
CA ASN A 369 2.25 5.42 -5.20
C ASN A 369 1.87 4.05 -4.65
N PHE A 370 1.38 3.97 -3.40
CA PHE A 370 0.84 2.73 -2.83
C PHE A 370 -0.38 2.26 -3.62
N HIS A 371 -1.34 3.15 -3.87
CA HIS A 371 -2.57 2.82 -4.61
C HIS A 371 -2.30 2.36 -6.05
N LYS A 372 -1.32 2.97 -6.73
CA LYS A 372 -0.94 2.58 -8.11
C LYS A 372 -0.47 1.13 -8.19
N LEU A 373 0.11 0.60 -7.11
CA LEU A 373 0.60 -0.78 -7.04
C LEU A 373 -0.39 -1.74 -6.38
N GLY A 374 -1.53 -1.27 -5.88
CA GLY A 374 -2.48 -2.10 -5.12
C GLY A 374 -1.92 -2.53 -3.77
N LEU A 375 -1.03 -1.70 -3.18
CA LEU A 375 -0.37 -1.95 -1.90
C LEU A 375 -0.82 -0.96 -0.82
N GLU A 376 -1.94 -0.28 -1.01
CA GLU A 376 -2.54 0.62 -0.03
C GLU A 376 -3.22 -0.13 1.13
N THR A 377 -3.47 -1.43 0.99
CA THR A 377 -4.02 -2.26 2.07
C THR A 377 -3.50 -3.70 2.02
N VAL A 378 -3.39 -4.36 3.17
CA VAL A 378 -3.24 -5.82 3.24
C VAL A 378 -4.56 -6.50 2.89
N SER A 379 -4.52 -7.69 2.27
CA SER A 379 -5.74 -8.35 1.79
C SER A 379 -6.62 -8.90 2.92
N PHE A 380 -5.98 -9.31 4.03
CA PHE A 380 -6.63 -9.71 5.28
C PHE A 380 -5.64 -9.59 6.43
N ARG A 381 -6.14 -9.62 7.67
CA ARG A 381 -5.30 -9.62 8.87
C ARG A 381 -4.79 -11.03 9.13
N GLU A 382 -3.58 -11.32 8.64
CA GLU A 382 -2.88 -12.56 8.97
C GLU A 382 -2.36 -12.48 10.41
N TYR A 383 -2.59 -13.52 11.21
CA TYR A 383 -2.16 -13.56 12.61
C TYR A 383 -1.68 -14.96 12.98
N SER A 384 -0.65 -15.05 13.81
CA SER A 384 -0.11 -16.30 14.34
C SER A 384 0.17 -16.18 15.83
N GLU A 385 -0.35 -17.13 16.62
CA GLU A 385 -0.05 -17.26 18.05
C GLU A 385 1.42 -17.60 18.34
N GLU A 386 2.16 -18.08 17.33
CA GLU A 386 3.59 -18.38 17.47
C GLU A 386 4.48 -17.14 17.21
N TYR A 387 3.89 -16.04 16.72
CA TYR A 387 4.61 -14.80 16.39
C TYR A 387 3.83 -13.58 16.88
N LYS A 388 3.90 -13.34 18.19
CA LYS A 388 3.10 -12.34 18.92
C LYS A 388 3.72 -10.93 18.87
N HIS A 389 2.98 -9.93 19.33
CA HIS A 389 3.43 -8.53 19.40
C HIS A 389 4.30 -8.24 20.63
N GLU A 390 5.42 -8.95 20.75
CA GLU A 390 6.40 -8.76 21.82
C GLU A 390 7.23 -7.47 21.62
N GLN A 391 8.04 -7.10 22.61
CA GLN A 391 8.96 -5.98 22.49
C GLN A 391 9.86 -6.13 21.25
N TYR A 392 10.01 -5.04 20.50
CA TYR A 392 10.77 -4.93 19.25
C TYR A 392 10.23 -5.73 18.06
N THR A 393 9.02 -6.24 18.15
CA THR A 393 8.31 -6.76 16.98
C THR A 393 7.72 -5.62 16.13
N VAL A 394 7.41 -5.92 14.88
CA VAL A 394 6.90 -4.98 13.89
C VAL A 394 5.61 -5.51 13.30
N GLY A 395 4.59 -4.67 13.27
CA GLY A 395 3.26 -5.04 12.77
C GLY A 395 2.61 -3.99 11.88
N PHE A 396 1.63 -4.43 11.10
CA PHE A 396 0.77 -3.54 10.34
C PHE A 396 -0.32 -2.97 11.25
N ALA A 397 -0.72 -1.72 11.01
CA ALA A 397 -1.84 -1.14 11.74
C ALA A 397 -3.14 -1.94 11.50
N ALA A 398 -4.01 -1.98 12.51
CA ALA A 398 -5.27 -2.72 12.45
C ALA A 398 -6.14 -2.40 11.22
N ASP A 399 -6.14 -1.17 10.73
CA ASP A 399 -6.93 -0.80 9.54
C ASP A 399 -6.45 -1.46 8.25
N GLY A 400 -5.30 -2.15 8.29
CA GLY A 400 -4.70 -2.83 7.16
C GLY A 400 -3.98 -1.87 6.21
N SER A 401 -3.84 -0.59 6.57
CA SER A 401 -3.12 0.43 5.80
C SER A 401 -1.62 0.09 5.65
N PRO A 402 -0.85 0.78 4.80
CA PRO A 402 0.59 0.52 4.69
C PRO A 402 1.37 1.05 5.90
N ASP A 403 0.68 1.65 6.87
CA ASP A 403 1.25 2.06 8.14
C ASP A 403 1.73 0.82 8.91
N PHE A 404 2.94 0.90 9.45
CA PHE A 404 3.47 -0.12 10.34
C PHE A 404 3.97 0.51 11.62
N PHE A 405 4.11 -0.29 12.67
CA PHE A 405 4.64 0.15 13.94
C PHE A 405 5.69 -0.81 14.48
N ILE A 406 6.60 -0.27 15.26
CA ILE A 406 7.58 -1.04 16.04
C ILE A 406 7.11 -1.00 17.49
N ASN A 407 6.89 -2.17 18.08
CA ASN A 407 6.62 -2.30 19.51
C ASN A 407 7.88 -1.97 20.32
N THR A 408 7.79 -1.06 21.28
CA THR A 408 8.88 -0.75 22.23
C THR A 408 8.65 -1.36 23.61
N GLY A 409 7.49 -1.98 23.82
CA GLY A 409 7.16 -2.87 24.94
C GLY A 409 6.41 -4.10 24.43
N ASP A 410 6.05 -5.02 25.32
CA ASP A 410 5.16 -6.14 24.97
C ASP A 410 3.72 -5.62 24.87
N ASN A 411 3.14 -5.74 23.68
CA ASN A 411 1.77 -5.32 23.36
C ASN A 411 0.96 -6.50 22.79
N THR A 412 1.28 -7.73 23.22
CA THR A 412 0.66 -8.96 22.75
C THR A 412 -0.86 -8.98 22.89
N GLU A 413 -1.38 -8.47 24.01
CA GLU A 413 -2.83 -8.46 24.29
C GLU A 413 -3.52 -7.31 23.55
N GLU A 414 -2.90 -6.14 23.50
CA GLU A 414 -3.43 -4.92 22.89
C GLU A 414 -3.57 -5.04 21.37
N HIS A 415 -2.64 -5.74 20.72
CA HIS A 415 -2.62 -5.96 19.27
C HIS A 415 -2.97 -7.41 18.89
N ALA A 416 -3.73 -8.12 19.72
CA ALA A 416 -4.20 -9.46 19.39
C ALA A 416 -5.03 -9.47 18.09
N GLY A 417 -4.61 -10.31 17.13
CA GLY A 417 -5.24 -10.40 15.80
C GLY A 417 -4.75 -9.38 14.76
N GLU A 418 -3.78 -8.53 15.10
CA GLU A 418 -3.09 -7.68 14.12
C GLU A 418 -1.89 -8.42 13.49
N PRO A 419 -1.48 -8.09 12.25
CA PRO A 419 -0.36 -8.79 11.63
C PRO A 419 0.98 -8.38 12.22
N CYS A 420 1.66 -9.31 12.87
CA CYS A 420 3.06 -9.19 13.32
C CYS A 420 3.98 -9.90 12.31
N PHE A 421 4.76 -9.15 11.54
CA PHE A 421 5.46 -9.70 10.36
C PHE A 421 6.98 -9.57 10.42
N ALA A 422 7.55 -8.89 11.42
CA ALA A 422 9.00 -8.80 11.59
C ALA A 422 9.39 -8.49 13.05
N ARG A 423 10.69 -8.49 13.32
CA ARG A 423 11.30 -8.02 14.56
C ARG A 423 12.61 -7.29 14.33
N VAL A 424 12.94 -6.33 15.18
CA VAL A 424 14.25 -5.67 15.16
C VAL A 424 15.30 -6.63 15.71
N VAL A 425 16.35 -6.88 14.94
CA VAL A 425 17.50 -7.73 15.35
C VAL A 425 18.81 -6.96 15.49
N SER A 426 18.86 -5.71 14.99
CA SER A 426 19.99 -4.80 15.14
C SER A 426 19.52 -3.36 15.04
N GLY A 427 20.26 -2.44 15.68
CA GLY A 427 19.91 -1.02 15.74
C GLY A 427 19.04 -0.64 16.93
N PHE A 428 19.10 -1.40 18.04
CA PHE A 428 18.30 -1.12 19.23
C PHE A 428 18.55 0.30 19.80
N GLU A 429 19.79 0.79 19.70
CA GLU A 429 20.15 2.16 20.05
C GLU A 429 19.45 3.21 19.19
N THR A 430 19.20 2.87 17.91
CA THR A 430 18.41 3.72 17.02
C THR A 430 16.95 3.73 17.46
N VAL A 431 16.38 2.58 17.87
CA VAL A 431 15.01 2.52 18.43
C VAL A 431 14.90 3.36 19.71
N THR A 432 15.83 3.19 20.67
CA THR A 432 15.85 4.01 21.89
C THR A 432 15.94 5.50 21.57
N LYS A 433 16.77 5.88 20.58
CA LYS A 433 16.83 7.26 20.13
C LYS A 433 15.51 7.77 19.55
N MET A 434 14.78 6.93 18.81
CA MET A 434 13.45 7.29 18.30
C MET A 434 12.44 7.51 19.45
N GLU A 435 12.54 6.72 20.53
CA GLU A 435 11.71 6.89 21.72
C GLU A 435 11.99 8.21 22.44
N ASP A 436 13.26 8.61 22.50
CA ASP A 436 13.72 9.84 23.14
C ASP A 436 13.44 11.12 22.32
N GLU A 437 12.95 11.00 21.07
CA GLU A 437 12.66 12.18 20.25
C GLU A 437 11.54 13.03 20.87
N PRO A 438 11.68 14.36 20.92
CA PRO A 438 10.69 15.22 21.56
C PRO A 438 9.29 15.08 20.97
N LEU A 439 8.28 14.95 21.83
CA LEU A 439 6.89 14.80 21.41
C LEU A 439 6.10 16.12 21.47
N ARG A 440 5.18 16.28 20.53
CA ARG A 440 4.12 17.28 20.48
C ARG A 440 2.84 16.63 21.00
N SER A 441 2.24 17.25 22.02
CA SER A 441 1.03 16.75 22.68
C SER A 441 1.20 15.35 23.29
N GLY A 442 2.42 14.98 23.68
CA GLY A 442 2.72 13.72 24.34
C GLY A 442 2.62 12.45 23.47
N MET A 443 2.33 12.57 22.16
CA MET A 443 2.19 11.41 21.27
C MET A 443 2.84 11.59 19.90
N TRP A 444 2.81 12.80 19.34
CA TRP A 444 3.30 13.03 17.97
C TRP A 444 4.77 13.40 17.99
N ILE A 445 5.62 12.78 17.18
CA ILE A 445 7.03 13.17 17.14
C ILE A 445 7.13 14.60 16.58
N LYS A 446 7.76 15.51 17.32
CA LYS A 446 7.82 16.95 16.99
C LYS A 446 8.54 17.19 15.66
N LYS A 447 9.63 16.46 15.45
CA LYS A 447 10.35 16.39 14.18
C LYS A 447 10.28 14.96 13.69
N ARG A 448 9.59 14.73 12.57
CA ARG A 448 9.46 13.41 11.96
C ARG A 448 10.82 12.79 11.72
N ILE A 449 10.93 11.49 11.97
CA ILE A 449 12.12 10.69 11.70
C ILE A 449 11.92 10.09 10.31
N GLY A 450 12.81 10.41 9.38
CA GLY A 450 12.69 10.01 7.99
C GLY A 450 13.18 8.59 7.76
N ILE A 451 12.48 7.83 6.92
CA ILE A 451 13.00 6.61 6.31
C ILE A 451 13.70 7.05 5.03
N LYS A 452 15.01 7.22 5.11
CA LYS A 452 15.82 7.65 3.95
C LYS A 452 15.87 6.56 2.89
N LYS A 453 15.95 5.31 3.33
CA LYS A 453 16.01 4.15 2.44
C LYS A 453 15.57 2.88 3.16
N ALA A 454 14.74 2.07 2.51
CA ALA A 454 14.47 0.69 2.88
C ALA A 454 15.10 -0.26 1.85
N THR A 455 15.70 -1.38 2.27
CA THR A 455 16.36 -2.32 1.35
C THR A 455 16.26 -3.75 1.88
N VAL A 456 15.86 -4.70 1.02
CA VAL A 456 15.94 -6.14 1.31
C VAL A 456 17.41 -6.59 1.18
N LEU A 457 17.92 -7.32 2.18
CA LEU A 457 19.33 -7.72 2.30
C LEU A 457 19.65 -9.07 1.67
#